data_AF-A0A356SC43-F1
#
_entry.id   AF-A0A356SC43-F1
#
_cell.length_a   1.000
_cell.length_b   1.000
_cell.length_c   1.000
_cell.angle_alpha   90.00
_cell.angle_beta   90.00
_cell.angle_gamma   90.00
#
_symmetry.space_group_name_H-M   'P 1'
#
loop_
_entity.id
_entity.type
_entity.pdbx_description
1 polymer ?
#
loop_
_entity_poly.entity_id
_entity_poly.type
_entity_poly.pdbx_seq_one_letter_code
_entity_poly.pdbx_strand_id
1 'polypeptide(L)'
;ITVKDFDKAESFPYACKDKFGQLRVGASVGTSTDTDERVEALVTAGVDVLVVDTAHGHSLNVLSRVRWIKDNFPSVDVIGGNIATANAARALVEAGADGVKVGIGPGSICTTRIVTGMGVPQISAVSNVAAAIAETEVPLIADGGIRFSGDIAKALVAGAHSVMLGGMFAGTEEAPGEVELYQGRTYKSYRGMGSIGAMAQKQGSSDRYFQDSSVGSEKLVPEGIEGRVPYKGPVSAIIHQLMGGVRSSMGYAGCASVDDMRTKPEFVRVTSAGMSESHVHDVSITKEAPNYPVR
;
A
#
# COMPACT_ATOMS: atom_id res chain seq x y z
N ILE A 1 21.36 3.21 25.51
CA ILE A 1 22.23 3.46 24.33
C ILE A 1 23.37 2.46 24.40
N THR A 2 23.54 1.66 23.35
CA THR A 2 24.52 0.58 23.23
C THR A 2 25.41 0.80 22.00
N VAL A 3 26.55 0.11 21.92
CA VAL A 3 27.42 0.14 20.71
C VAL A 3 26.63 -0.23 19.45
N LYS A 4 25.73 -1.21 19.57
CA LYS A 4 24.84 -1.65 18.49
C LYS A 4 23.93 -0.53 17.98
N ASP A 5 23.53 0.42 18.82
CA ASP A 5 22.70 1.55 18.40
C ASP A 5 23.50 2.53 17.52
N PHE A 6 24.79 2.74 17.84
CA PHE A 6 25.71 3.53 17.01
C PHE A 6 25.98 2.84 15.68
N ASP A 7 26.35 1.56 15.70
CA ASP A 7 26.63 0.78 14.49
C ASP A 7 25.43 0.77 13.54
N LYS A 8 24.22 0.62 14.08
CA LYS A 8 22.98 0.69 13.29
C LYS A 8 22.70 2.10 12.74
N ALA A 9 22.98 3.15 13.50
CA ALA A 9 22.77 4.51 13.03
C ALA A 9 23.71 4.85 11.86
N GLU A 10 24.96 4.38 11.91
CA GLU A 10 25.94 4.54 10.84
C GLU A 10 25.60 3.66 9.62
N SER A 11 25.20 2.40 9.87
CA SER A 11 24.85 1.45 8.80
C SER A 11 23.56 1.82 8.05
N PHE A 12 22.62 2.49 8.72
CA PHE A 12 21.30 2.84 8.17
C PHE A 12 21.00 4.34 8.34
N PRO A 13 21.71 5.22 7.61
CA PRO A 13 21.59 6.67 7.78
C PRO A 13 20.21 7.23 7.35
N TYR A 14 19.49 6.50 6.49
CA TYR A 14 18.15 6.86 6.02
C TYR A 14 17.03 6.16 6.82
N ALA A 15 17.31 5.65 8.02
CA ALA A 15 16.31 4.99 8.85
C ALA A 15 15.18 5.96 9.25
N CYS A 16 13.93 5.54 9.04
CA CYS A 16 12.75 6.29 9.48
C CYS A 16 12.60 6.15 11.00
N LYS A 17 12.87 7.24 11.73
CA LYS A 17 12.87 7.27 13.19
C LYS A 17 11.90 8.31 13.74
N ASP A 18 11.42 8.06 14.94
CA ASP A 18 10.66 9.02 15.72
C ASP A 18 11.58 10.05 16.42
N LYS A 19 10.99 10.94 17.22
CA LYS A 19 11.72 11.97 17.97
C LYS A 19 12.63 11.41 19.08
N PHE A 20 12.46 10.14 19.46
CA PHE A 20 13.27 9.45 20.45
C PHE A 20 14.37 8.58 19.82
N GLY A 21 14.45 8.54 18.49
CA GLY A 21 15.42 7.74 17.74
C GLY A 21 15.01 6.28 17.55
N GLN A 22 13.78 5.91 17.92
CA GLN A 22 13.20 4.58 17.71
C GLN A 22 12.70 4.45 16.26
N LEU A 23 12.70 3.23 15.72
CA LEU A 23 12.18 2.99 14.37
C LEU A 23 10.67 3.16 14.36
N ARG A 24 10.16 3.87 13.34
CA ARG A 24 8.71 4.05 13.21
C ARG A 24 8.01 2.76 12.78
N VAL A 25 6.83 2.52 13.33
CA VAL A 25 5.98 1.36 13.00
C VAL A 25 4.51 1.75 12.95
N GLY A 26 3.79 1.19 11.98
CA GLY A 26 2.34 1.31 11.87
C GLY A 26 1.63 -0.02 12.06
N ALA A 27 0.36 0.02 12.44
CA ALA A 27 -0.47 -1.17 12.61
C ALA A 27 -1.85 -1.01 11.97
N SER A 28 -2.35 -2.08 11.34
CA SER A 28 -3.68 -2.11 10.74
C SER A 28 -4.74 -2.54 11.76
N VAL A 29 -5.89 -1.88 11.72
CA VAL A 29 -7.07 -2.17 12.55
C VAL A 29 -8.32 -2.18 11.69
N GLY A 30 -9.28 -3.01 12.07
CA GLY A 30 -10.58 -3.14 11.40
C GLY A 30 -11.63 -2.18 11.96
N THR A 31 -12.90 -2.56 11.81
CA THR A 31 -14.03 -1.83 12.41
C THR A 31 -14.93 -2.72 13.27
N SER A 32 -14.46 -3.92 13.62
CA SER A 32 -15.17 -4.86 14.48
C SER A 32 -15.28 -4.36 15.92
N THR A 33 -16.16 -4.97 16.71
CA THR A 33 -16.40 -4.57 18.11
C THR A 33 -15.22 -4.81 19.05
N ASP A 34 -14.37 -5.79 18.75
CA ASP A 34 -13.12 -6.08 19.49
C ASP A 34 -11.95 -5.17 19.09
N THR A 35 -12.16 -4.25 18.14
CA THR A 35 -11.08 -3.36 17.67
C THR A 35 -10.64 -2.36 18.74
N ASP A 36 -11.51 -2.00 19.71
CA ASP A 36 -11.20 -1.01 20.75
C ASP A 36 -10.02 -1.48 21.61
N GLU A 37 -10.08 -2.72 22.13
CA GLU A 37 -9.00 -3.33 22.91
C GLU A 37 -7.70 -3.46 22.11
N ARG A 38 -7.82 -3.76 20.80
CA ARG A 38 -6.65 -3.83 19.89
C ARG A 38 -5.99 -2.46 19.74
N VAL A 39 -6.78 -1.40 19.54
CA VAL A 39 -6.27 -0.03 19.44
C VAL A 39 -5.56 0.36 20.73
N GLU A 40 -6.21 0.17 21.89
CA GLU A 40 -5.63 0.46 23.20
C GLU A 40 -4.29 -0.24 23.42
N ALA A 41 -4.21 -1.54 23.11
CA ALA A 41 -2.99 -2.31 23.24
C ALA A 41 -1.86 -1.81 22.32
N LEU A 42 -2.18 -1.44 21.08
CA LEU A 42 -1.22 -0.91 20.10
C LEU A 42 -0.70 0.47 20.50
N VAL A 43 -1.60 1.36 20.96
CA VAL A 43 -1.22 2.69 21.45
C VAL A 43 -0.35 2.58 22.70
N THR A 44 -0.71 1.69 23.63
CA THR A 44 0.10 1.41 24.83
C THR A 44 1.49 0.87 24.47
N ALA A 45 1.59 0.08 23.41
CA ALA A 45 2.86 -0.43 22.89
C ALA A 45 3.70 0.63 22.14
N GLY A 46 3.16 1.83 21.89
CA GLY A 46 3.88 2.94 21.26
C GLY A 46 3.85 2.92 19.73
N VAL A 47 2.75 2.45 19.11
CA VAL A 47 2.57 2.56 17.66
C VAL A 47 2.58 4.03 17.20
N ASP A 48 3.26 4.33 16.09
CA ASP A 48 3.30 5.70 15.54
C ASP A 48 2.00 6.05 14.79
N VAL A 49 1.48 5.08 14.04
CA VAL A 49 0.34 5.29 13.14
C VAL A 49 -0.58 4.09 13.10
N LEU A 50 -1.88 4.33 13.20
CA LEU A 50 -2.92 3.33 13.03
C LEU A 50 -3.53 3.45 11.63
N VAL A 51 -3.78 2.32 10.98
CA VAL A 51 -4.43 2.27 9.67
C VAL A 51 -5.79 1.60 9.82
N VAL A 52 -6.87 2.38 9.76
CA VAL A 52 -8.24 1.84 9.68
C VAL A 52 -8.44 1.33 8.27
N ASP A 53 -8.30 0.01 8.08
CA ASP A 53 -8.11 -0.62 6.78
C ASP A 53 -9.28 -1.53 6.40
N THR A 54 -10.19 -1.01 5.59
CA THR A 54 -11.38 -1.74 5.11
C THR A 54 -11.44 -1.76 3.59
N ALA A 55 -12.25 -2.66 3.01
CA ALA A 55 -12.52 -2.64 1.58
C ALA A 55 -13.33 -1.40 1.15
N HIS A 56 -14.05 -0.74 2.07
CA HIS A 56 -14.85 0.46 1.78
C HIS A 56 -14.73 1.53 2.87
N GLY A 57 -13.74 2.41 2.71
CA GLY A 57 -13.40 3.48 3.65
C GLY A 57 -14.43 4.61 3.75
N HIS A 58 -15.43 4.66 2.84
CA HIS A 58 -16.52 5.64 2.90
C HIS A 58 -17.74 5.12 3.69
N SER A 59 -17.61 3.98 4.36
CA SER A 59 -18.68 3.44 5.21
C SER A 59 -18.75 4.19 6.55
N LEU A 60 -19.96 4.30 7.11
CA LEU A 60 -20.18 4.95 8.40
C LEU A 60 -19.31 4.34 9.51
N ASN A 61 -19.13 3.02 9.52
CA ASN A 61 -18.31 2.33 10.51
C ASN A 61 -16.86 2.80 10.50
N VAL A 62 -16.28 3.03 9.31
CA VAL A 62 -14.91 3.54 9.17
C VAL A 62 -14.83 4.98 9.65
N LEU A 63 -15.74 5.85 9.22
CA LEU A 63 -15.74 7.26 9.63
C LEU A 63 -15.90 7.39 11.15
N SER A 64 -16.81 6.62 11.75
CA SER A 64 -17.01 6.56 13.20
C SER A 64 -15.78 6.01 13.92
N ARG A 65 -15.12 4.99 13.36
CA ARG A 65 -13.89 4.42 13.92
C ARG A 65 -12.75 5.42 13.92
N VAL A 66 -12.53 6.14 12.82
CA VAL A 66 -11.50 7.19 12.74
C VAL A 66 -11.76 8.27 13.79
N ARG A 67 -13.00 8.80 13.86
CA ARG A 67 -13.38 9.79 14.88
C ARG A 67 -13.12 9.28 16.29
N TRP A 68 -13.58 8.07 16.60
CA TRP A 68 -13.39 7.48 17.92
C TRP A 68 -11.91 7.35 18.30
N ILE A 69 -11.03 6.92 17.38
CA ILE A 69 -9.60 6.85 17.66
C ILE A 69 -9.04 8.25 17.92
N LYS A 70 -9.41 9.26 17.13
CA LYS A 70 -8.94 10.64 17.32
C LYS A 70 -9.46 11.27 18.62
N ASP A 71 -10.67 10.94 19.04
CA ASP A 71 -11.26 11.44 20.29
C ASP A 71 -10.57 10.84 21.53
N ASN A 72 -10.24 9.54 21.49
CA ASN A 72 -9.67 8.83 22.64
C ASN A 72 -8.12 8.85 22.67
N PHE A 73 -7.48 8.91 21.50
CA PHE A 73 -6.03 8.85 21.33
C PHE A 73 -5.53 9.96 20.38
N PRO A 74 -5.74 11.25 20.72
CA PRO A 74 -5.48 12.37 19.80
C PRO A 74 -4.02 12.51 19.37
N SER A 75 -3.08 11.94 20.12
CA SER A 75 -1.64 11.99 19.82
C SER A 75 -1.17 10.97 18.78
N VAL A 76 -2.01 10.00 18.41
CA VAL A 76 -1.66 8.96 17.44
C VAL A 76 -2.17 9.39 16.06
N ASP A 77 -1.32 9.19 15.05
CA ASP A 77 -1.69 9.45 13.65
C ASP A 77 -2.62 8.33 13.16
N VAL A 78 -3.67 8.69 12.43
CA VAL A 78 -4.66 7.76 11.89
C VAL A 78 -4.78 7.90 10.39
N ILE A 79 -4.49 6.81 9.68
CA ILE A 79 -4.72 6.67 8.25
C ILE A 79 -6.06 5.98 8.01
N GLY A 80 -6.95 6.62 7.26
CA GLY A 80 -8.24 6.04 6.86
C GLY A 80 -8.24 5.49 5.44
N GLY A 81 -8.78 4.29 5.22
CA GLY A 81 -8.94 3.74 3.87
C GLY A 81 -9.69 2.40 3.77
N ASN A 82 -9.84 1.84 2.57
CA ASN A 82 -9.44 2.42 1.28
C ASN A 82 -10.55 3.27 0.66
N ILE A 83 -10.17 4.32 -0.07
CA ILE A 83 -11.09 5.17 -0.83
C ILE A 83 -10.65 5.30 -2.29
N ALA A 84 -11.55 5.79 -3.15
CA ALA A 84 -11.23 6.04 -4.56
C ALA A 84 -11.91 7.29 -5.15
N THR A 85 -12.57 8.10 -4.31
CA THR A 85 -13.38 9.24 -4.76
C THR A 85 -13.15 10.47 -3.89
N ALA A 86 -13.39 11.64 -4.48
CA ALA A 86 -13.28 12.94 -3.80
C ALA A 86 -14.15 13.04 -2.54
N ASN A 87 -15.41 12.58 -2.61
CA ASN A 87 -16.35 12.65 -1.49
C ASN A 87 -15.87 11.80 -0.31
N ALA A 88 -15.37 10.60 -0.59
CA ALA A 88 -14.83 9.72 0.45
C ALA A 88 -13.58 10.30 1.12
N ALA A 89 -12.74 10.99 0.35
CA ALA A 89 -11.58 11.71 0.89
C ALA A 89 -12.00 12.81 1.86
N ARG A 90 -12.93 13.68 1.45
CA ARG A 90 -13.44 14.76 2.31
C ARG A 90 -14.08 14.21 3.58
N ALA A 91 -14.87 13.14 3.47
CA ALA A 91 -15.50 12.51 4.62
C ALA A 91 -14.47 11.95 5.64
N LEU A 92 -13.37 11.36 5.17
CA LEU A 92 -12.30 10.89 6.05
C LEU A 92 -11.51 12.03 6.69
N VAL A 93 -11.23 13.09 5.93
CA VAL A 93 -10.58 14.29 6.48
C VAL A 93 -11.46 14.95 7.54
N GLU A 94 -12.77 15.09 7.28
CA GLU A 94 -13.75 15.61 8.25
C GLU A 94 -13.90 14.69 9.48
N ALA A 95 -13.69 13.39 9.32
CA ALA A 95 -13.63 12.44 10.42
C ALA A 95 -12.34 12.56 11.28
N GLY A 96 -11.36 13.35 10.84
CA GLY A 96 -10.11 13.58 11.57
C GLY A 96 -8.95 12.68 11.14
N ALA A 97 -9.01 12.03 9.96
CA ALA A 97 -7.89 11.24 9.47
C ALA A 97 -6.66 12.13 9.20
N ASP A 98 -5.50 11.75 9.74
CA ASP A 98 -4.20 12.41 9.51
C ASP A 98 -3.55 11.96 8.18
N GLY A 99 -4.12 10.93 7.54
CA GLY A 99 -3.74 10.50 6.19
C GLY A 99 -4.85 9.68 5.53
N VAL A 100 -4.89 9.66 4.20
CA VAL A 100 -5.87 8.84 3.46
C VAL A 100 -5.19 7.81 2.56
N LYS A 101 -5.75 6.60 2.51
CA LYS A 101 -5.25 5.50 1.68
C LYS A 101 -6.16 5.26 0.48
N VAL A 102 -5.59 5.39 -0.72
CA VAL A 102 -6.33 5.45 -1.98
C VAL A 102 -6.09 4.19 -2.82
N GLY A 103 -7.17 3.48 -3.14
CA GLY A 103 -7.14 2.37 -4.09
C GLY A 103 -8.23 1.34 -3.85
N ILE A 104 -9.15 1.19 -4.82
CA ILE A 104 -10.19 0.15 -4.82
C ILE A 104 -10.02 -0.76 -6.03
N GLY A 105 -9.65 -2.01 -5.74
CA GLY A 105 -9.39 -3.05 -6.73
C GLY A 105 -8.13 -2.96 -7.62
N PRO A 106 -7.10 -2.12 -7.39
CA PRO A 106 -5.91 -2.11 -8.24
C PRO A 106 -4.88 -3.19 -7.88
N GLY A 107 -5.02 -3.85 -6.71
CA GLY A 107 -4.04 -4.80 -6.20
C GLY A 107 -3.86 -6.02 -7.11
N SER A 108 -2.64 -6.54 -7.22
CA SER A 108 -2.29 -7.65 -8.13
C SER A 108 -3.00 -8.97 -7.85
N ILE A 109 -3.59 -9.10 -6.66
CA ILE A 109 -4.28 -10.29 -6.16
C ILE A 109 -5.73 -9.98 -5.75
N CYS A 110 -6.21 -8.79 -6.10
CA CYS A 110 -7.55 -8.33 -5.75
C CYS A 110 -8.49 -8.62 -6.92
N THR A 111 -9.64 -9.20 -6.62
CA THR A 111 -10.69 -9.50 -7.60
C THR A 111 -11.95 -8.65 -7.41
N THR A 112 -11.94 -7.69 -6.47
CA THR A 112 -13.07 -6.78 -6.18
C THR A 112 -13.73 -6.22 -7.45
N ARG A 113 -12.95 -5.72 -8.42
CA ARG A 113 -13.50 -5.17 -9.68
C ARG A 113 -14.25 -6.20 -10.51
N ILE A 114 -13.78 -7.44 -10.50
CA ILE A 114 -14.36 -8.52 -11.29
C ILE A 114 -15.58 -9.11 -10.59
N VAL A 115 -15.46 -9.33 -9.27
CA VAL A 115 -16.49 -10.00 -8.46
C VAL A 115 -17.65 -9.05 -8.14
N THR A 116 -17.36 -7.79 -7.80
CA THR A 116 -18.37 -6.81 -7.35
C THR A 116 -18.72 -5.77 -8.41
N GLY A 117 -17.92 -5.64 -9.47
CA GLY A 117 -18.03 -4.56 -10.44
C GLY A 117 -17.50 -3.20 -9.96
N MET A 118 -17.05 -3.09 -8.70
CA MET A 118 -16.66 -1.82 -8.10
C MET A 118 -15.16 -1.54 -8.21
N GLY A 119 -14.82 -0.31 -8.59
CA GLY A 119 -13.44 0.19 -8.55
C GLY A 119 -13.22 1.39 -9.47
N VAL A 120 -12.05 2.02 -9.33
CA VAL A 120 -11.65 3.19 -10.13
C VAL A 120 -10.21 3.00 -10.60
N PRO A 121 -9.85 3.25 -11.87
CA PRO A 121 -8.47 3.24 -12.32
C PRO A 121 -7.54 4.06 -11.41
N GLN A 122 -6.41 3.48 -11.00
CA GLN A 122 -5.65 3.96 -9.84
C GLN A 122 -5.12 5.39 -9.99
N ILE A 123 -4.59 5.76 -11.17
CA ILE A 123 -4.12 7.13 -11.43
C ILE A 123 -5.27 8.14 -11.32
N SER A 124 -6.45 7.80 -11.84
CA SER A 124 -7.64 8.65 -11.71
C SER A 124 -8.12 8.74 -10.26
N ALA A 125 -8.10 7.63 -9.52
CA ALA A 125 -8.47 7.64 -8.09
C ALA A 125 -7.54 8.55 -7.29
N VAL A 126 -6.22 8.41 -7.48
CA VAL A 126 -5.19 9.23 -6.82
C VAL A 126 -5.37 10.71 -7.18
N SER A 127 -5.48 11.04 -8.47
CA SER A 127 -5.63 12.42 -8.95
C SER A 127 -6.93 13.06 -8.45
N ASN A 128 -8.05 12.34 -8.47
CA ASN A 128 -9.33 12.84 -7.96
C ASN A 128 -9.29 13.11 -6.45
N VAL A 129 -8.65 12.23 -5.68
CA VAL A 129 -8.49 12.41 -4.23
C VAL A 129 -7.54 13.57 -3.95
N ALA A 130 -6.41 13.64 -4.64
CA ALA A 130 -5.43 14.72 -4.49
C ALA A 130 -6.07 16.09 -4.73
N ALA A 131 -6.84 16.25 -5.81
CA ALA A 131 -7.56 17.49 -6.10
C ALA A 131 -8.63 17.82 -5.04
N ALA A 132 -9.27 16.80 -4.45
CA ALA A 132 -10.35 17.01 -3.49
C ALA A 132 -9.90 17.52 -2.12
N ILE A 133 -8.65 17.21 -1.74
CA ILE A 133 -8.04 17.55 -0.45
C ILE A 133 -6.83 18.48 -0.61
N ALA A 134 -6.66 19.12 -1.77
CA ALA A 134 -5.51 19.97 -2.06
C ALA A 134 -5.36 21.17 -1.12
N GLU A 135 -6.47 21.64 -0.53
CA GLU A 135 -6.49 22.74 0.45
C GLU A 135 -6.27 22.25 1.89
N THR A 136 -5.93 20.98 2.09
CA THR A 136 -5.66 20.39 3.40
C THR A 136 -4.21 19.91 3.48
N GLU A 137 -3.70 19.78 4.70
CA GLU A 137 -2.37 19.23 4.96
C GLU A 137 -2.37 17.68 5.01
N VAL A 138 -3.48 17.04 4.66
CA VAL A 138 -3.64 15.58 4.82
C VAL A 138 -2.95 14.83 3.69
N PRO A 139 -1.88 14.05 3.96
CA PRO A 139 -1.22 13.25 2.95
C PRO A 139 -2.09 12.11 2.43
N LEU A 140 -1.82 11.72 1.19
CA LEU A 140 -2.48 10.57 0.56
C LEU A 140 -1.47 9.51 0.11
N ILE A 141 -1.85 8.25 0.30
CA ILE A 141 -1.06 7.06 -0.02
C ILE A 141 -1.72 6.33 -1.19
N ALA A 142 -0.99 6.12 -2.28
CA ALA A 142 -1.46 5.28 -3.37
C ALA A 142 -1.21 3.79 -3.06
N ASP A 143 -2.29 3.03 -2.86
CA ASP A 143 -2.25 1.62 -2.44
C ASP A 143 -2.66 0.67 -3.56
N GLY A 144 -1.69 -0.15 -4.01
CA GLY A 144 -1.89 -1.20 -5.01
C GLY A 144 -1.69 -0.76 -6.47
N GLY A 145 -1.54 -1.76 -7.35
CA GLY A 145 -1.37 -1.56 -8.79
C GLY A 145 0.05 -1.23 -9.26
N ILE A 146 1.00 -1.00 -8.34
CA ILE A 146 2.41 -0.74 -8.66
C ILE A 146 3.11 -2.03 -9.08
N ARG A 147 3.69 -2.04 -10.28
CA ARG A 147 4.42 -3.19 -10.84
C ARG A 147 5.88 -2.85 -11.11
N PHE A 148 6.14 -1.62 -11.51
CA PHE A 148 7.48 -1.12 -11.82
C PHE A 148 7.75 0.18 -11.05
N SER A 149 9.03 0.56 -10.91
CA SER A 149 9.42 1.83 -10.30
C SER A 149 8.82 3.05 -11.01
N GLY A 150 8.62 2.97 -12.33
CA GLY A 150 7.92 3.99 -13.10
C GLY A 150 6.45 4.18 -12.68
N ASP A 151 5.77 3.13 -12.17
CA ASP A 151 4.41 3.27 -11.64
C ASP A 151 4.42 4.08 -10.33
N ILE A 152 5.48 3.97 -9.51
CA ILE A 152 5.66 4.81 -8.31
C ILE A 152 5.78 6.27 -8.73
N ALA A 153 6.65 6.57 -9.71
CA ALA A 153 6.81 7.92 -10.22
C ALA A 153 5.48 8.50 -10.73
N LYS A 154 4.71 7.72 -11.49
CA LYS A 154 3.37 8.13 -11.96
C LYS A 154 2.39 8.36 -10.81
N ALA A 155 2.42 7.56 -9.76
CA ALA A 155 1.57 7.78 -8.59
C ALA A 155 1.93 9.09 -7.85
N LEU A 156 3.22 9.41 -7.74
CA LEU A 156 3.68 10.69 -7.18
C LEU A 156 3.21 11.86 -8.05
N VAL A 157 3.42 11.82 -9.37
CA VAL A 157 2.94 12.86 -10.30
C VAL A 157 1.42 13.02 -10.27
N ALA A 158 0.67 11.94 -10.01
CA ALA A 158 -0.78 12.02 -9.83
C ALA A 158 -1.21 12.69 -8.51
N GLY A 159 -0.28 13.00 -7.59
CA GLY A 159 -0.53 13.75 -6.36
C GLY A 159 -0.25 12.97 -5.06
N ALA A 160 0.12 11.70 -5.13
CA ALA A 160 0.41 10.90 -3.93
C ALA A 160 1.68 11.36 -3.20
N HIS A 161 1.66 11.32 -1.87
CA HIS A 161 2.83 11.60 -1.04
C HIS A 161 3.71 10.36 -0.88
N SER A 162 3.09 9.19 -0.89
CA SER A 162 3.77 7.90 -0.80
C SER A 162 2.97 6.80 -1.49
N VAL A 163 3.57 5.62 -1.61
CA VAL A 163 2.94 4.43 -2.18
C VAL A 163 2.99 3.28 -1.18
N MET A 164 1.95 2.45 -1.17
CA MET A 164 1.91 1.20 -0.41
C MET A 164 2.11 0.02 -1.37
N LEU A 165 3.07 -0.84 -1.04
CA LEU A 165 3.54 -1.93 -1.92
C LEU A 165 3.31 -3.30 -1.28
N GLY A 166 2.47 -4.12 -1.90
CA GLY A 166 2.27 -5.52 -1.51
C GLY A 166 3.18 -6.47 -2.29
N GLY A 167 2.77 -6.83 -3.52
CA GLY A 167 3.44 -7.86 -4.34
C GLY A 167 4.90 -7.56 -4.69
N MET A 168 5.34 -6.30 -4.59
CA MET A 168 6.75 -5.94 -4.74
C MET A 168 7.60 -6.49 -3.58
N PHE A 169 7.08 -6.51 -2.35
CA PHE A 169 7.78 -6.99 -1.17
C PHE A 169 7.46 -8.43 -0.77
N ALA A 170 6.34 -9.01 -1.22
CA ALA A 170 5.90 -10.35 -0.81
C ALA A 170 6.94 -11.48 -1.02
N GLY A 171 7.84 -11.34 -1.99
CA GLY A 171 8.88 -12.33 -2.29
C GLY A 171 10.21 -12.12 -1.57
N THR A 172 10.34 -11.10 -0.72
CA THR A 172 11.62 -10.79 -0.06
C THR A 172 11.85 -11.69 1.14
N GLU A 173 13.11 -11.77 1.58
CA GLU A 173 13.51 -12.58 2.73
C GLU A 173 12.76 -12.22 4.00
N GLU A 174 12.58 -10.93 4.25
CA GLU A 174 11.95 -10.36 5.45
C GLU A 174 10.42 -10.48 5.44
N ALA A 175 9.80 -10.75 4.27
CA ALA A 175 8.36 -10.98 4.21
C ALA A 175 7.99 -12.26 5.00
N PRO A 176 6.81 -12.34 5.62
CA PRO A 176 6.39 -13.56 6.29
C PRO A 176 6.19 -14.72 5.29
N GLY A 177 6.23 -15.95 5.79
CA GLY A 177 6.00 -17.17 5.02
C GLY A 177 7.28 -17.86 4.56
N GLU A 178 7.14 -19.15 4.24
CA GLU A 178 8.25 -20.03 3.85
C GLU A 178 8.61 -19.92 2.37
N VAL A 179 9.87 -20.21 2.07
CA VAL A 179 10.33 -20.36 0.69
C VAL A 179 9.93 -21.75 0.19
N GLU A 180 9.17 -21.80 -0.91
CA GLU A 180 8.76 -23.04 -1.57
C GLU A 180 9.57 -23.26 -2.86
N LEU A 181 9.88 -24.53 -3.16
CA LEU A 181 10.48 -24.91 -4.43
C LEU A 181 9.38 -25.37 -5.40
N TYR A 182 9.31 -24.74 -6.56
CA TYR A 182 8.36 -25.10 -7.62
C TYR A 182 9.04 -25.06 -8.99
N GLN A 183 8.98 -26.16 -9.73
CA GLN A 183 9.60 -26.30 -11.06
C GLN A 183 11.08 -25.85 -11.09
N GLY A 184 11.84 -26.17 -10.04
CA GLY A 184 13.26 -25.83 -9.94
C GLY A 184 13.56 -24.36 -9.63
N ARG A 185 12.55 -23.55 -9.29
CA ARG A 185 12.71 -22.15 -8.86
C ARG A 185 12.11 -21.93 -7.47
N THR A 186 12.65 -20.96 -6.74
CA THR A 186 12.22 -20.61 -5.39
C THR A 186 11.15 -19.52 -5.41
N TYR A 187 10.08 -19.72 -4.66
CA TYR A 187 8.94 -18.81 -4.52
C TYR A 187 8.60 -18.57 -3.05
N LYS A 188 7.77 -17.57 -2.76
CA LYS A 188 7.07 -17.38 -1.49
C LYS A 188 5.58 -17.30 -1.71
N SER A 189 4.80 -17.73 -0.71
CA SER A 189 3.35 -17.61 -0.74
C SER A 189 2.93 -16.14 -0.67
N TYR A 190 1.92 -15.77 -1.46
CA TYR A 190 1.35 -14.42 -1.48
C TYR A 190 -0.16 -14.50 -1.68
N ARG A 191 -0.92 -13.99 -0.71
CA ARG A 191 -2.38 -14.06 -0.70
C ARG A 191 -3.02 -12.72 -0.43
N GLY A 192 -4.20 -12.52 -1.02
CA GLY A 192 -4.98 -11.30 -0.82
C GLY A 192 -5.71 -11.38 0.50
N MET A 193 -5.90 -10.25 1.17
CA MET A 193 -6.73 -10.23 2.39
C MET A 193 -8.17 -10.68 2.09
N GLY A 194 -8.64 -10.59 0.84
CA GLY A 194 -9.94 -11.11 0.41
C GLY A 194 -9.93 -12.57 -0.02
N SER A 195 -8.83 -13.31 0.15
CA SER A 195 -8.79 -14.74 -0.16
C SER A 195 -9.45 -15.56 0.94
N ILE A 196 -9.95 -16.75 0.59
CA ILE A 196 -10.57 -17.66 1.57
C ILE A 196 -9.58 -18.00 2.70
N GLY A 197 -8.33 -18.30 2.40
CA GLY A 197 -7.35 -18.66 3.42
C GLY A 197 -6.92 -17.48 4.32
N ALA A 198 -7.10 -16.23 3.88
CA ALA A 198 -6.91 -15.06 4.73
C ALA A 198 -8.15 -14.76 5.59
N MET A 199 -9.35 -14.86 5.01
CA MET A 199 -10.62 -14.57 5.70
C MET A 199 -11.05 -15.68 6.67
N ALA A 200 -10.73 -16.94 6.38
CA ALA A 200 -11.14 -18.09 7.20
C ALA A 200 -10.31 -18.27 8.49
N GLN A 201 -9.30 -17.42 8.75
CA GLN A 201 -8.54 -17.49 10.00
C GLN A 201 -9.38 -16.96 11.17
N LYS A 202 -9.14 -17.46 12.40
CA LYS A 202 -9.85 -17.00 13.61
C LYS A 202 -9.73 -15.49 13.86
N GLN A 203 -8.58 -14.91 13.54
CA GLN A 203 -8.34 -13.46 13.48
C GLN A 203 -8.02 -13.07 12.04
N GLY A 204 -8.87 -13.53 11.12
CA GLY A 204 -8.74 -13.30 9.69
C GLY A 204 -9.28 -11.96 9.26
N SER A 205 -9.29 -11.73 7.96
CA SER A 205 -9.69 -10.47 7.31
C SER A 205 -11.12 -10.48 6.77
N SER A 206 -12.01 -11.31 7.33
CA SER A 206 -13.40 -11.40 6.89
C SER A 206 -14.17 -10.09 7.14
N ASP A 207 -13.93 -9.45 8.28
CA ASP A 207 -14.51 -8.16 8.68
C ASP A 207 -14.21 -7.04 7.67
N ARG A 208 -12.99 -7.04 7.11
CA ARG A 208 -12.54 -6.10 6.06
C ARG A 208 -13.47 -6.08 4.85
N TYR A 209 -14.09 -7.22 4.53
CA TYR A 209 -14.99 -7.41 3.38
C TYR A 209 -16.46 -7.53 3.78
N PHE A 210 -16.80 -7.15 5.02
CA PHE A 210 -18.16 -7.21 5.55
C PHE A 210 -18.74 -8.63 5.55
N GLN A 211 -17.88 -9.64 5.71
CA GLN A 211 -18.25 -11.04 5.74
C GLN A 211 -18.08 -11.60 7.15
N ASP A 212 -18.99 -12.49 7.52
CA ASP A 212 -18.93 -13.19 8.79
C ASP A 212 -18.25 -14.55 8.60
N SER A 213 -17.07 -14.74 9.21
CA SER A 213 -16.36 -16.03 9.14
C SER A 213 -17.00 -17.12 10.01
N SER A 214 -17.93 -16.77 10.91
CA SER A 214 -18.61 -17.73 11.79
C SER A 214 -19.67 -18.58 11.07
N VAL A 215 -20.17 -18.12 9.91
CA VAL A 215 -21.17 -18.84 9.09
C VAL A 215 -20.58 -19.93 8.19
N GLY A 216 -19.27 -20.19 8.29
CA GLY A 216 -18.55 -21.23 7.56
C GLY A 216 -17.79 -20.72 6.34
N SER A 217 -16.60 -21.26 6.09
CA SER A 217 -15.73 -20.81 5.00
C SER A 217 -16.34 -20.97 3.60
N GLU A 218 -17.22 -21.96 3.40
CA GLU A 218 -17.92 -22.18 2.13
C GLU A 218 -18.91 -21.08 1.74
N LYS A 219 -19.34 -20.24 2.70
CA LYS A 219 -20.26 -19.12 2.42
C LYS A 219 -19.55 -17.80 2.14
N LEU A 220 -18.23 -17.76 2.30
CA LEU A 220 -17.44 -16.58 2.00
C LEU A 220 -17.38 -16.34 0.49
N VAL A 221 -17.53 -15.09 0.07
CA VAL A 221 -17.42 -14.65 -1.33
C VAL A 221 -16.09 -13.92 -1.49
N PRO A 222 -15.01 -14.59 -1.94
CA PRO A 222 -13.67 -14.00 -1.92
C PRO A 222 -13.50 -12.88 -2.94
N GLU A 223 -12.92 -11.78 -2.48
CA GLU A 223 -12.49 -10.63 -3.28
C GLU A 223 -10.97 -10.59 -3.49
N GLY A 224 -10.30 -11.72 -3.26
CA GLY A 224 -8.89 -11.90 -3.53
C GLY A 224 -8.53 -13.36 -3.81
N ILE A 225 -7.34 -13.55 -4.38
CA ILE A 225 -6.78 -14.86 -4.71
C ILE A 225 -5.53 -15.17 -3.88
N GLU A 226 -5.12 -16.43 -3.94
CA GLU A 226 -3.86 -16.91 -3.40
C GLU A 226 -2.94 -17.30 -4.55
N GLY A 227 -1.67 -16.99 -4.42
CA GLY A 227 -0.67 -17.29 -5.42
C GLY A 227 0.71 -17.39 -4.81
N ARG A 228 1.69 -17.48 -5.71
CA ARG A 228 3.11 -17.53 -5.37
C ARG A 228 3.83 -16.42 -6.12
N VAL A 229 4.84 -15.83 -5.50
CA VAL A 229 5.73 -14.84 -6.11
C VAL A 229 7.17 -15.34 -6.09
N PRO A 230 7.98 -15.07 -7.12
CA PRO A 230 9.39 -15.47 -7.10
C PRO A 230 10.10 -14.93 -5.85
N TYR A 231 11.01 -15.71 -5.29
CA TYR A 231 11.91 -15.22 -4.23
C TYR A 231 12.80 -14.11 -4.79
N LYS A 232 12.94 -13.02 -4.03
CA LYS A 232 13.56 -11.76 -4.47
C LYS A 232 14.84 -11.40 -3.73
N GLY A 233 15.26 -12.21 -2.76
CA GLY A 233 16.37 -11.83 -1.87
C GLY A 233 15.97 -10.77 -0.83
N PRO A 234 16.93 -10.03 -0.28
CA PRO A 234 16.68 -9.04 0.77
C PRO A 234 15.91 -7.82 0.24
N VAL A 235 15.01 -7.27 1.06
CA VAL A 235 14.16 -6.12 0.68
C VAL A 235 14.98 -4.87 0.32
N SER A 236 16.17 -4.72 0.90
CA SER A 236 17.07 -3.60 0.64
C SER A 236 17.47 -3.50 -0.84
N ALA A 237 17.68 -4.63 -1.52
CA ALA A 237 18.00 -4.67 -2.94
C ALA A 237 16.82 -4.18 -3.80
N ILE A 238 15.59 -4.56 -3.41
CA ILE A 238 14.37 -4.11 -4.08
C ILE A 238 14.15 -2.60 -3.87
N ILE A 239 14.28 -2.12 -2.63
CA ILE A 239 14.16 -0.69 -2.32
C ILE A 239 15.20 0.12 -3.11
N HIS A 240 16.45 -0.35 -3.20
CA HIS A 240 17.48 0.32 -3.98
C HIS A 240 17.09 0.49 -5.45
N GLN A 241 16.60 -0.57 -6.11
CA GLN A 241 16.16 -0.51 -7.51
C GLN A 241 14.93 0.40 -7.69
N LEU A 242 13.97 0.35 -6.78
CA LEU A 242 12.79 1.21 -6.81
C LEU A 242 13.17 2.69 -6.70
N MET A 243 14.00 3.02 -5.71
CA MET A 243 14.49 4.39 -5.50
C MET A 243 15.36 4.88 -6.65
N GLY A 244 16.18 4.01 -7.25
CA GLY A 244 16.94 4.35 -8.46
C GLY A 244 16.04 4.76 -9.63
N GLY A 245 14.95 4.01 -9.86
CA GLY A 245 13.96 4.35 -10.89
C GLY A 245 13.23 5.67 -10.62
N VAL A 246 12.83 5.92 -9.36
CA VAL A 246 12.17 7.18 -8.97
C VAL A 246 13.13 8.37 -9.15
N ARG A 247 14.39 8.26 -8.69
CA ARG A 247 15.40 9.32 -8.87
C ARG A 247 15.72 9.60 -10.33
N SER A 248 15.77 8.56 -11.16
CA SER A 248 15.93 8.72 -12.62
C SER A 248 14.74 9.50 -13.21
N SER A 249 13.50 9.11 -12.84
CA SER A 249 12.29 9.82 -13.27
C SER A 249 12.27 11.30 -12.82
N MET A 250 12.73 11.59 -11.60
CA MET A 250 12.88 12.95 -11.10
C MET A 250 13.87 13.77 -11.93
N GLY A 251 14.98 13.15 -12.36
CA GLY A 251 15.95 13.77 -13.26
C GLY A 251 15.35 14.14 -14.62
N TYR A 252 14.61 13.22 -15.25
CA TYR A 252 13.91 13.51 -16.51
C TYR A 252 12.83 14.59 -16.38
N ALA A 253 12.11 14.61 -15.26
CA ALA A 253 11.07 15.60 -14.98
C ALA A 253 11.62 16.94 -14.46
N GLY A 254 12.93 17.07 -14.25
CA GLY A 254 13.54 18.28 -13.69
C GLY A 254 13.08 18.62 -12.26
N CYS A 255 12.72 17.61 -11.46
CA CYS A 255 12.15 17.78 -10.13
C CYS A 255 13.20 17.56 -9.04
N ALA A 256 13.41 18.55 -8.17
CA ALA A 256 14.41 18.47 -7.10
C ALA A 256 13.89 17.73 -5.85
N SER A 257 12.57 17.67 -5.68
CA SER A 257 11.90 17.09 -4.51
C SER A 257 10.71 16.22 -4.90
N VAL A 258 10.18 15.47 -3.94
CA VAL A 258 8.91 14.72 -4.14
C VAL A 258 7.74 15.68 -4.34
N ASP A 259 7.74 16.83 -3.67
CA ASP A 259 6.70 17.85 -3.88
C ASP A 259 6.74 18.46 -5.28
N ASP A 260 7.95 18.68 -5.82
CA ASP A 260 8.11 19.07 -7.22
C ASP A 260 7.49 18.01 -8.14
N MET A 261 7.81 16.72 -7.92
CA MET A 261 7.24 15.63 -8.70
C MET A 261 5.72 15.59 -8.65
N ARG A 262 5.11 15.95 -7.53
CA ARG A 262 3.66 15.90 -7.33
C ARG A 262 2.90 17.06 -7.98
N THR A 263 3.58 18.18 -8.24
CA THR A 263 2.92 19.46 -8.57
C THR A 263 3.32 20.05 -9.92
N LYS A 264 4.46 19.67 -10.49
CA LYS A 264 5.02 20.28 -11.71
C LYS A 264 4.85 19.44 -12.98
N PRO A 265 5.10 18.11 -12.98
CA PRO A 265 5.10 17.33 -14.22
C PRO A 265 3.69 17.14 -14.77
N GLU A 266 3.61 17.03 -16.10
CA GLU A 266 2.38 16.78 -16.83
C GLU A 266 2.37 15.38 -17.44
N PHE A 267 1.17 14.81 -17.58
CA PHE A 267 0.98 13.54 -18.26
C PHE A 267 0.61 13.71 -19.72
N VAL A 268 1.09 12.78 -20.55
CA VAL A 268 0.55 12.54 -21.90
C VAL A 268 -0.16 11.18 -21.90
N ARG A 269 -1.38 11.15 -22.43
CA ARG A 269 -2.14 9.90 -22.57
C ARG A 269 -1.62 9.11 -23.75
N VAL A 270 -1.29 7.84 -23.54
CA VAL A 270 -0.86 6.91 -24.59
C VAL A 270 -1.96 5.91 -24.93
N THR A 271 -1.93 5.41 -26.16
CA THR A 271 -2.76 4.29 -26.61
C THR A 271 -2.16 2.96 -26.14
N SER A 272 -2.87 1.84 -26.34
CA SER A 272 -2.31 0.50 -26.08
C SER A 272 -1.06 0.22 -26.90
N ALA A 273 -1.00 0.72 -28.15
CA ALA A 273 0.19 0.61 -28.99
C ALA A 273 1.38 1.39 -28.40
N GLY A 274 1.14 2.60 -27.87
CA GLY A 274 2.19 3.36 -27.17
C GLY A 274 2.67 2.68 -25.89
N MET A 275 1.80 1.91 -25.22
CA MET A 275 2.24 1.09 -24.08
C MET A 275 3.10 -0.09 -24.51
N SER A 276 2.78 -0.73 -25.65
CA SER A 276 3.64 -1.77 -26.23
C SER A 276 5.00 -1.22 -26.66
N GLU A 277 5.03 -0.03 -27.27
CA GLU A 277 6.26 0.71 -27.61
C GLU A 277 7.09 1.06 -26.36
N SER A 278 6.44 1.39 -25.24
CA SER A 278 7.13 1.74 -24.00
C SER A 278 7.89 0.55 -23.37
N HIS A 279 7.47 -0.68 -23.68
CA HIS A 279 8.12 -1.90 -23.21
C HIS A 279 9.22 -2.35 -24.18
N VAL A 280 10.13 -3.23 -23.75
CA VAL A 280 11.09 -3.85 -24.68
C VAL A 280 10.32 -4.57 -25.79
N HIS A 281 10.59 -4.22 -27.04
CA HIS A 281 9.97 -4.81 -28.23
C HIS A 281 11.02 -5.10 -29.32
N ASP A 282 10.69 -5.99 -30.26
CA ASP A 282 11.50 -6.37 -31.43
C ASP A 282 12.89 -6.99 -31.14
N VAL A 283 13.13 -7.47 -29.92
CA VAL A 283 14.36 -8.16 -29.50
C VAL A 283 14.09 -9.29 -28.51
N SER A 284 14.96 -10.31 -28.49
CA SER A 284 14.95 -11.37 -27.48
C SER A 284 15.81 -10.99 -26.27
N ILE A 285 15.23 -10.98 -25.07
CA ILE A 285 15.95 -10.71 -23.83
C ILE A 285 16.79 -11.94 -23.46
N THR A 286 18.11 -11.75 -23.39
CA THR A 286 19.06 -12.82 -23.01
C THR A 286 19.35 -12.85 -21.52
N LYS A 287 19.13 -11.73 -20.82
CA LYS A 287 19.32 -11.58 -19.38
C LYS A 287 18.36 -10.54 -18.83
N GLU A 288 17.63 -10.90 -17.78
CA GLU A 288 16.69 -9.98 -17.13
C GLU A 288 17.42 -8.96 -16.24
N ALA A 289 16.91 -7.73 -16.25
CA ALA A 289 17.36 -6.68 -15.36
C ALA A 289 16.55 -6.70 -14.06
N PRO A 290 17.17 -6.38 -12.90
CA PRO A 290 16.51 -6.47 -11.59
C PRO A 290 15.32 -5.51 -11.43
N ASN A 291 15.27 -4.44 -12.23
CA ASN A 291 14.21 -3.44 -12.27
C ASN A 291 13.14 -3.71 -13.35
N TYR A 292 13.30 -4.75 -14.17
CA TYR A 292 12.40 -5.07 -15.26
C TYR A 292 12.25 -6.60 -15.42
N PRO A 293 11.59 -7.27 -14.46
CA PRO A 293 11.27 -8.68 -14.58
C PRO A 293 10.19 -8.86 -15.66
N VAL A 294 10.47 -9.69 -16.66
CA VAL A 294 9.50 -10.03 -17.70
C VAL A 294 8.59 -11.12 -17.12
N ARG A 295 7.27 -10.93 -17.26
CA ARG A 295 6.27 -11.92 -16.84
C ARG A 295 5.93 -12.85 -17.98
#